data_AF-A0A939KYR3-F1
#
_entry.id   AF-A0A939KYR3-F1
#
_cell.length_a   1.000
_cell.length_b   1.000
_cell.length_c   1.000
_cell.angle_alpha   90.00
_cell.angle_beta   90.00
_cell.angle_gamma   90.00
#
_symmetry.space_group_name_H-M   'P 1'
#
loop_
_entity.id
_entity.type
_entity.pdbx_description
1 polymer ?
#
loop_
_entity_poly.entity_id
_entity_poly.type
_entity_poly.pdbx_seq_one_letter_code
_entity_poly.pdbx_strand_id
1 'polypeptide(L)'
;MAGGGVELEAIAEYYETHELTEDEIMGAEPGEPVAAESVMIATSLRLPKPVMDEVRRRARERGLTPTAIMREWIEAAVAVPDEVVPLSVVVAAAARYQQQERAARVDQHFRRARHWEALEAAEHLHRAEKTPR
;
A
#
# COMPACT_ATOMS: atom_id res chain seq x y z
N MET A 1 -4.78 -7.73 10.40
CA MET A 1 -4.88 -8.38 9.08
C MET A 1 -4.16 -9.74 9.12
N ALA A 2 -4.65 -10.68 9.93
CA ALA A 2 -4.02 -12.00 10.10
C ALA A 2 -5.05 -13.12 10.40
N GLY A 3 -6.32 -12.92 10.03
CA GLY A 3 -7.43 -13.83 10.34
C GLY A 3 -7.98 -14.62 9.15
N GLY A 4 -7.86 -14.12 7.92
CA GLY A 4 -8.51 -14.72 6.75
C GLY A 4 -7.85 -15.99 6.20
N GLY A 5 -6.56 -16.22 6.45
CA GLY A 5 -5.88 -17.43 5.95
C GLY A 5 -6.36 -18.70 6.66
N VAL A 6 -6.51 -18.65 7.99
CA VAL A 6 -6.95 -19.79 8.80
C VAL A 6 -8.40 -20.19 8.48
N GLU A 7 -9.25 -19.19 8.17
CA GLU A 7 -10.64 -19.41 7.78
C GLU A 7 -10.75 -20.07 6.40
N LEU A 8 -9.93 -19.63 5.44
CA LEU A 8 -9.90 -20.23 4.09
C LEU A 8 -9.36 -21.66 4.09
N GLU A 9 -8.33 -21.94 4.88
CA GLU A 9 -7.81 -23.30 5.06
C GLU A 9 -8.86 -24.24 5.67
N ALA A 10 -9.61 -23.77 6.68
CA ALA A 10 -10.68 -24.55 7.30
C ALA A 10 -11.86 -24.81 6.35
N ILE A 11 -12.20 -23.83 5.52
CA ILE A 11 -13.22 -23.99 4.47
C ILE A 11 -12.75 -25.01 3.43
N ALA A 12 -11.49 -24.96 2.99
CA ALA A 12 -10.94 -25.90 2.04
C ALA A 12 -10.97 -27.35 2.56
N GLU A 13 -10.54 -27.57 3.81
CA GLU A 13 -10.56 -28.89 4.46
C GLU A 13 -11.98 -29.45 4.60
N TYR A 14 -12.96 -28.58 4.90
CA TYR A 14 -14.37 -28.96 4.98
C TYR A 14 -14.88 -29.48 3.63
N TYR A 15 -14.64 -28.76 2.53
CA TYR A 15 -15.11 -29.18 1.20
C TYR A 15 -14.30 -30.32 0.56
N GLU A 16 -13.07 -30.57 1.00
CA GLU A 16 -12.29 -31.73 0.57
C GLU A 16 -12.85 -33.04 1.18
N THR A 17 -13.50 -32.94 2.34
CA THR A 17 -14.03 -34.09 3.09
C THR A 17 -15.56 -34.23 3.02
N HIS A 18 -16.27 -33.21 2.55
CA HIS A 18 -17.73 -33.19 2.47
C HIS A 18 -18.19 -32.97 1.02
N GLU A 19 -18.90 -33.96 0.47
CA GLU A 19 -19.64 -33.78 -0.77
C GLU A 19 -20.93 -33.00 -0.48
N LEU A 20 -21.16 -31.94 -1.26
CA LEU A 20 -22.38 -31.14 -1.16
C LEU A 20 -23.60 -31.97 -1.51
N THR A 21 -24.59 -31.98 -0.62
CA THR A 21 -25.89 -32.61 -0.88
C THR A 21 -26.75 -31.74 -1.81
N GLU A 22 -27.70 -32.36 -2.51
CA GLU A 22 -28.62 -31.65 -3.42
C GLU A 22 -29.43 -30.57 -2.69
N ASP A 23 -29.84 -30.84 -1.44
CA ASP A 23 -30.58 -29.88 -0.60
C ASP A 23 -29.73 -28.66 -0.21
N GLU A 24 -28.43 -28.83 0.03
CA GLU A 24 -27.51 -27.73 0.33
C GLU A 24 -27.23 -26.85 -0.88
N ILE A 25 -27.14 -27.45 -2.07
CA ILE A 25 -26.97 -26.71 -3.33
C ILE A 25 -28.24 -25.89 -3.63
N MET A 26 -29.42 -26.50 -3.45
CA MET A 26 -30.70 -25.86 -3.73
C MET A 26 -31.09 -24.81 -2.67
N GLY A 27 -30.59 -24.94 -1.44
CA GLY A 27 -30.79 -23.97 -0.36
C GLY A 27 -29.78 -22.83 -0.31
N ALA A 28 -28.78 -22.81 -1.20
CA ALA A 28 -27.74 -21.78 -1.20
C ALA A 28 -28.31 -20.40 -1.55
N GLU A 29 -28.09 -19.42 -0.67
CA GLU A 29 -28.45 -18.02 -0.93
C GLU A 29 -27.28 -17.27 -1.60
N PRO A 30 -27.56 -16.35 -2.55
CA PRO A 30 -26.53 -15.49 -3.11
C PRO A 30 -25.82 -14.69 -2.00
N GLY A 31 -24.49 -14.70 -2.01
CA GLY A 31 -23.70 -13.86 -1.12
C GLY A 31 -23.99 -12.36 -1.32
N GLU A 32 -23.57 -11.55 -0.34
CA GLU A 32 -23.76 -10.10 -0.42
C GLU A 32 -23.12 -9.51 -1.70
N PRO A 33 -23.84 -8.66 -2.44
CA PRO A 33 -23.30 -8.02 -3.63
C PRO A 33 -22.06 -7.21 -3.29
N VAL A 34 -20.95 -7.53 -3.96
CA VAL A 34 -19.71 -6.76 -3.86
C VAL A 34 -19.86 -5.47 -4.66
N ALA A 35 -19.43 -4.35 -4.10
CA ALA A 35 -19.53 -3.05 -4.75
C ALA A 35 -18.76 -3.03 -6.09
N ALA A 36 -19.40 -2.54 -7.16
CA ALA A 36 -18.87 -2.65 -8.53
C ALA A 36 -17.48 -2.04 -8.70
N GLU A 37 -17.20 -0.94 -7.98
CA GLU A 37 -15.92 -0.24 -7.95
C GLU A 37 -14.77 -1.06 -7.36
N SER A 38 -15.07 -2.10 -6.57
CA SER A 38 -14.07 -2.99 -5.98
C SER A 38 -13.77 -4.23 -6.84
N VAL A 39 -14.57 -4.46 -7.89
CA VAL A 39 -14.40 -5.59 -8.79
C VAL A 39 -13.31 -5.26 -9.81
N MET A 40 -12.22 -6.04 -9.80
CA MET A 40 -11.15 -5.90 -10.79
C MET A 40 -11.39 -6.82 -11.98
N ILE A 41 -11.50 -6.24 -13.18
CA ILE A 41 -11.62 -6.99 -14.44
C ILE A 41 -10.22 -7.26 -15.01
N ALA A 42 -9.87 -8.54 -15.19
CA ALA A 42 -8.63 -8.92 -15.84
C ALA A 42 -8.72 -8.64 -17.35
N THR A 43 -7.73 -7.92 -17.89
CA THR A 43 -7.62 -7.65 -19.32
C THR A 43 -6.22 -8.00 -19.81
N SER A 44 -6.12 -8.70 -20.94
CA SER A 44 -4.83 -9.01 -21.57
C SER A 44 -4.50 -7.95 -22.61
N LEU A 45 -3.35 -7.29 -22.45
CA LEU A 45 -2.85 -6.26 -23.36
C LEU A 45 -1.48 -6.64 -23.91
N ARG A 46 -1.28 -6.46 -25.22
CA ARG A 46 0.02 -6.61 -25.87
C ARG A 46 0.65 -5.23 -26.05
N LEU A 47 1.84 -5.05 -25.51
CA LEU A 47 2.61 -3.82 -25.59
C LEU A 47 3.95 -4.08 -26.27
N PRO A 48 4.50 -3.13 -27.04
CA PRO A 48 5.87 -3.22 -27.53
C PRO A 48 6.85 -3.42 -26.37
N LYS A 49 7.87 -4.28 -26.58
CA LYS A 49 8.92 -4.53 -25.58
C LYS A 49 9.53 -3.25 -24.96
N PRO A 50 9.94 -2.22 -25.73
CA PRO A 50 10.53 -1.03 -25.12
C PRO A 50 9.56 -0.28 -24.19
N VAL A 51 8.25 -0.35 -24.46
CA VAL A 51 7.24 0.25 -23.59
C VAL A 51 7.14 -0.52 -22.27
N MET A 52 7.11 -1.85 -22.32
CA MET A 52 7.09 -2.68 -21.10
C MET A 52 8.35 -2.55 -20.26
N ASP A 53 9.50 -2.37 -20.90
CA ASP A 53 10.77 -2.15 -20.19
C ASP A 53 10.74 -0.81 -19.44
N GLU A 54 10.16 0.24 -20.02
CA GLU A 54 9.97 1.53 -19.36
C GLU A 54 8.97 1.45 -18.19
N VAL A 55 7.85 0.73 -18.38
CA VAL A 55 6.88 0.46 -17.28
C VAL A 55 7.59 -0.19 -16.09
N ARG A 56 8.39 -1.24 -16.35
CA ARG A 56 9.14 -1.95 -15.30
C ARG A 56 10.17 -1.07 -14.62
N ARG A 57 10.86 -0.21 -15.37
CA ARG A 57 11.83 0.75 -14.81
C ARG A 57 11.14 1.70 -13.84
N ARG A 58 10.05 2.36 -14.27
CA ARG A 58 9.30 3.31 -13.44
C ARG A 58 8.63 2.65 -12.23
N ALA A 59 8.13 1.42 -12.39
CA ALA A 59 7.58 0.65 -11.28
C ALA A 59 8.64 0.41 -10.18
N ARG A 60 9.85 0.00 -10.56
CA ARG A 60 10.97 -0.20 -9.62
C ARG A 60 11.37 1.08 -8.89
N GLU A 61 11.44 2.21 -9.58
CA GLU A 61 11.76 3.50 -8.97
C GLU A 61 10.77 3.92 -7.89
N ARG A 62 9.51 3.47 -8.00
CA ARG A 62 8.44 3.74 -7.03
C ARG A 62 8.21 2.60 -6.03
N GLY A 63 8.94 1.49 -6.13
CA GLY A 63 8.70 0.30 -5.31
C GLY A 63 7.34 -0.38 -5.57
N LEU A 64 6.78 -0.22 -6.76
CA LEU A 64 5.48 -0.75 -7.17
C LEU A 64 5.63 -1.92 -8.15
N THR A 65 4.55 -2.69 -8.33
CA THR A 65 4.48 -3.67 -9.41
C THR A 65 4.21 -2.99 -10.75
N PRO A 66 4.64 -3.57 -11.89
CA PRO A 66 4.27 -3.06 -13.22
C PRO A 66 2.75 -2.92 -13.41
N THR A 67 1.96 -3.84 -12.85
CA THR A 67 0.49 -3.79 -12.96
C THR A 67 -0.12 -2.67 -12.13
N ALA A 68 0.44 -2.36 -10.96
CA ALA A 68 -0.03 -1.25 -10.13
C ALA A 68 0.20 0.10 -10.83
N ILE A 69 1.38 0.32 -11.42
CA ILE A 69 1.67 1.59 -12.11
C ILE A 69 0.87 1.72 -13.41
N MET A 70 0.65 0.62 -14.15
CA MET A 70 -0.22 0.62 -15.33
C MET A 70 -1.65 0.96 -14.96
N ARG A 71 -2.19 0.38 -13.88
CA ARG A 71 -3.52 0.71 -13.37
C ARG A 71 -3.64 2.19 -13.03
N GLU A 72 -2.71 2.73 -12.23
CA GLU A 72 -2.70 4.14 -11.85
C GLU A 72 -2.70 5.06 -13.07
N TRP A 73 -1.91 4.76 -14.10
CA TRP A 73 -1.88 5.57 -15.33
C TRP A 73 -3.17 5.47 -16.15
N ILE A 74 -3.76 4.27 -16.22
CA ILE A 74 -5.04 4.07 -16.92
C ILE A 74 -6.15 4.81 -16.18
N GLU A 75 -6.22 4.67 -14.86
CA GLU A 75 -7.17 5.39 -14.01
C GLU A 75 -6.97 6.90 -14.17
N ALA A 76 -5.75 7.42 -14.10
CA ALA A 76 -5.48 8.85 -14.28
C ALA A 76 -5.86 9.35 -15.69
N ALA A 77 -5.64 8.55 -16.73
CA ALA A 77 -5.99 8.91 -18.11
C ALA A 77 -7.51 8.88 -18.36
N VAL A 78 -8.22 7.95 -17.74
CA VAL A 78 -9.69 7.87 -17.81
C VAL A 78 -10.35 8.89 -16.89
N ALA A 79 -9.72 9.18 -15.75
CA ALA A 79 -10.20 10.13 -14.76
C ALA A 79 -10.06 11.57 -15.21
N VAL A 80 -9.54 11.87 -16.42
CA VAL A 80 -9.60 13.22 -17.01
C VAL A 80 -11.07 13.58 -17.15
N PRO A 81 -11.65 14.37 -16.24
CA PRO A 81 -12.94 14.96 -16.49
C PRO A 81 -12.66 16.13 -17.45
N ASP A 82 -13.63 16.58 -18.22
CA ASP A 82 -13.58 17.91 -18.86
C ASP A 82 -13.52 19.07 -17.84
N GLU A 83 -13.17 18.78 -16.57
CA GLU A 83 -13.23 19.71 -15.46
C GLU A 83 -11.89 20.44 -15.33
N VAL A 84 -11.90 21.68 -15.79
CA VAL A 84 -10.82 22.63 -15.63
C VAL A 84 -10.55 22.82 -14.13
N VAL A 85 -9.46 22.24 -13.63
CA VAL A 85 -8.99 22.48 -12.28
C VAL A 85 -8.30 23.85 -12.24
N PRO A 86 -8.74 24.80 -11.40
CA PRO A 86 -8.06 26.09 -11.27
C PRO A 86 -6.60 25.92 -10.82
N LEU A 87 -5.68 26.68 -11.43
CA LEU A 87 -4.25 26.65 -11.08
C LEU A 87 -3.99 26.89 -9.58
N SER A 88 -4.87 27.66 -8.91
CA SER A 88 -4.81 27.89 -7.47
C SER A 88 -4.89 26.60 -6.65
N VAL A 89 -5.68 25.63 -7.09
CA VAL A 89 -5.81 24.32 -6.43
C VAL A 89 -4.52 23.52 -6.57
N VAL A 90 -3.91 23.56 -7.75
CA VAL A 90 -2.61 22.90 -8.02
C VAL A 90 -1.49 23.54 -7.20
N VAL A 91 -1.42 24.87 -7.16
CA VAL A 91 -0.45 25.61 -6.35
C VAL A 91 -0.64 25.33 -4.86
N ALA A 92 -1.89 25.30 -4.38
CA ALA A 92 -2.18 24.97 -2.99
C ALA A 92 -1.81 23.52 -2.63
N ALA A 93 -2.01 22.57 -3.55
CA ALA A 93 -1.56 21.19 -3.37
C ALA A 93 -0.03 21.10 -3.29
N ALA A 94 0.69 21.77 -4.20
CA ALA A 94 2.15 21.82 -4.21
C ALA A 94 2.72 22.47 -2.94
N ALA A 95 2.11 23.57 -2.46
CA ALA A 95 2.53 24.25 -1.24
C ALA A 95 2.36 23.34 0.00
N ARG A 96 1.23 22.63 0.10
CA ARG A 96 1.00 21.65 1.19
C ARG A 96 2.04 20.53 1.18
N TYR A 97 2.36 20.00 0.01
CA TYR A 97 3.41 18.98 -0.12
C TYR A 97 4.78 19.49 0.35
N GLN A 98 5.17 20.70 -0.07
CA GLN A 98 6.42 21.31 0.39
C GLN A 98 6.46 21.55 1.90
N GLN A 99 5.33 21.92 2.50
CA GLN A 99 5.22 22.11 3.93
C GLN A 99 5.38 20.79 4.69
N GLN A 100 4.77 19.70 4.21
CA GLN A 100 4.93 18.36 4.78
C GLN A 100 6.38 17.88 4.69
N GLU A 101 7.04 18.08 3.54
CA GLU A 101 8.46 17.75 3.33
C GLU A 101 9.40 18.55 4.24
N ARG A 102 9.08 19.81 4.53
CA ARG A 102 9.84 20.63 5.48
C ARG A 102 9.63 20.12 6.91
N ALA A 103 8.40 19.85 7.31
CA ALA A 103 8.07 19.31 8.63
C ALA A 103 8.75 17.95 8.85
N ALA A 104 8.69 17.04 7.88
CA ALA A 104 9.33 15.73 7.96
C ALA A 104 10.85 15.81 8.14
N ARG A 105 11.52 16.75 7.47
CA ARG A 105 12.96 17.00 7.64
C ARG A 105 13.30 17.54 9.02
N VAL A 106 12.50 18.48 9.53
CA VAL A 106 12.67 19.02 10.88
C VAL A 106 12.46 17.92 11.92
N ASP A 107 11.44 17.09 11.77
CA ASP A 107 11.18 15.95 12.66
C ASP A 107 12.29 14.90 12.62
N GLN A 108 12.86 14.65 11.44
CA GLN A 108 14.02 13.77 11.31
C GLN A 108 15.23 14.32 12.05
N HIS A 109 15.49 15.63 11.95
CA HIS A 109 16.56 16.30 12.67
C HIS A 109 16.41 16.14 14.18
N PHE A 110 15.22 16.41 14.72
CA PHE A 110 14.95 16.27 16.16
C PHE A 110 14.94 14.82 16.65
N ARG A 111 14.48 13.86 15.84
CA ARG A 111 14.61 12.43 16.17
C ARG A 111 16.08 12.03 16.28
N ARG A 112 16.94 12.53 15.38
CA ARG A 112 18.38 12.26 15.43
C ARG A 112 19.04 12.90 16.65
N ALA A 113 18.67 14.12 17.01
CA ALA A 113 19.19 14.78 18.21
C ALA A 113 18.85 14.00 19.49
N ARG A 114 17.57 13.60 19.65
CA ARG A 114 17.14 12.78 20.79
C ARG A 114 17.84 11.41 20.86
N HIS A 115 18.17 10.83 19.70
CA HIS A 115 18.92 9.58 19.66
C HIS A 115 20.34 9.74 20.23
N TRP A 116 21.04 10.83 19.88
CA TRP A 116 22.37 11.12 20.43
C TRP A 116 22.33 11.41 21.93
N GLU A 117 21.37 12.19 22.41
CA GLU A 117 21.17 12.42 23.85
C GLU A 117 20.91 11.10 24.60
N ALA A 118 20.12 10.20 24.03
CA ALA A 118 19.87 8.89 24.61
C ALA A 118 21.13 8.00 24.66
N LEU A 119 22.00 8.06 23.64
CA LEU A 119 23.28 7.36 23.62
C LEU A 119 24.24 7.90 24.68
N GLU A 120 24.33 9.23 24.82
CA GLU A 120 25.17 9.85 25.85
C GLU A 120 24.70 9.50 27.27
N ALA A 121 23.38 9.51 27.50
CA ALA A 121 22.80 9.09 28.77
C ALA A 121 23.11 7.61 29.07
N ALA A 122 23.01 6.73 28.08
CA ALA A 122 23.33 5.31 28.21
C ALA A 122 24.83 5.09 28.51
N GLU A 123 25.71 5.85 27.86
CA GLU A 123 27.15 5.79 28.12
C GLU A 123 27.50 6.27 29.54
N HIS A 124 26.83 7.33 30.01
CA HIS A 124 27.02 7.85 31.37
C HIS A 124 26.62 6.81 32.43
N LEU A 125 25.48 6.12 32.24
CA LEU A 125 25.03 5.03 33.11
C LEU A 125 26.04 3.87 33.10
N HIS A 126 26.47 3.42 31.93
CA HIS A 126 27.46 2.34 31.79
C HIS A 126 28.79 2.66 32.46
N ARG A 127 29.24 3.93 32.38
CA ARG A 127 30.46 4.39 33.05
C ARG A 127 30.30 4.42 34.57
N ALA A 128 29.12 4.81 35.06
CA ALA A 128 28.81 4.80 36.49
C ALA A 128 28.82 3.37 37.06
N GLU A 129 28.29 2.40 36.31
CA GLU A 129 28.31 0.97 36.69
C GLU A 129 29.72 0.37 36.67
N LYS A 130 30.59 0.83 35.75
CA LYS A 130 31.96 0.34 35.59
C LYS A 130 33.00 0.96 36.52
N THR A 131 32.64 1.95 37.32
CA THR A 131 33.55 2.55 38.30
C THR A 131 33.40 1.79 39.63
N PRO A 132 34.32 0.87 39.99
CA PRO A 132 34.21 0.16 41.26
C PRO A 132 34.43 1.14 42.41
N ARG A 133 33.64 0.95 43.46
CA ARG A 133 33.64 1.75 44.69
C ARG A 133 34.88 1.47 45.54
#